data_AF-A0A252E3Q3-F1
#
_entry.id   AF-A0A252E3Q3-F1
#
_cell.length_a   1.000
_cell.length_b   1.000
_cell.length_c   1.000
_cell.angle_alpha   90.00
_cell.angle_beta   90.00
_cell.angle_gamma   90.00
#
_symmetry.space_group_name_H-M   'P 1'
#
loop_
_entity.id
_entity.type
_entity.pdbx_description
1 polymer ?
#
loop_
_entity_poly.entity_id
_entity_poly.type
_entity_poly.pdbx_seq_one_letter_code
_entity_poly.pdbx_strand_id
1 'polypeptide(L)' 'MAPKLKNIQFPLWHYLNQPLFSSQTKLIWNPRTFASIWRIQLLERCWHRECDAKGPQQH' A
#
# COMPACT_ATOMS: atom_id res chain seq x y z
N MET A 1 -1.25 31.82 -5.20
CA MET A 1 -1.88 30.49 -5.22
C MET A 1 -0.78 29.46 -5.00
N ALA A 2 -0.71 28.84 -3.82
CA ALA A 2 0.31 27.84 -3.54
C ALA A 2 0.12 26.63 -4.47
N PRO A 3 1.18 26.04 -5.04
CA PRO A 3 1.05 24.88 -5.90
C PRO A 3 0.45 23.73 -5.08
N LYS A 4 -0.70 23.21 -5.53
CA LYS A 4 -1.30 21.99 -4.97
C LYS A 4 -0.27 20.87 -5.16
N LEU A 5 0.44 20.50 -4.09
CA LEU A 5 1.27 19.31 -4.06
C LEU A 5 0.36 18.15 -4.45
N LYS A 6 0.55 17.62 -5.67
CA LYS A 6 -0.12 16.39 -6.10
C LYS A 6 0.30 15.34 -5.08
N ASN A 7 -0.61 14.96 -4.19
CA ASN A 7 -0.36 13.98 -3.13
C ASN A 7 0.38 12.82 -3.76
N ILE A 8 1.67 12.71 -3.44
CA ILE A 8 2.51 11.65 -3.94
C ILE A 8 1.95 10.39 -3.28
N GLN A 9 1.13 9.63 -4.00
CA GLN A 9 0.53 8.36 -3.54
C GLN A 9 1.58 7.23 -3.51
N PHE A 10 2.86 7.59 -3.48
CA PHE A 10 3.93 6.64 -3.38
C PHE A 10 4.20 6.35 -1.90
N PRO A 11 4.19 5.07 -1.48
CA PRO A 11 4.52 4.70 -0.11
C PRO A 11 6.04 4.80 0.12
N LEU A 12 6.56 6.04 0.10
CA LEU A 12 8.00 6.35 0.17
C LEU A 12 8.64 5.73 1.41
N TRP A 13 7.97 5.84 2.56
CA TRP A 13 8.44 5.26 3.80
C TRP A 13 8.59 3.73 3.73
N HIS A 14 7.62 3.04 3.12
CA HIS A 14 7.70 1.59 2.97
C HIS A 14 8.77 1.15 1.97
N TYR A 15 9.01 1.96 0.93
CA TYR A 15 10.08 1.72 -0.02
C TYR A 15 11.46 1.84 0.65
N LEU A 16 11.67 2.90 1.42
CA LEU A 16 12.92 3.11 2.14
C LEU A 16 13.16 2.05 3.23
N ASN A 17 12.08 1.52 3.83
CA ASN A 17 12.15 0.50 4.87
C ASN A 17 12.08 -0.93 4.32
N GLN A 18 12.35 -1.14 3.03
CA GLN A 18 12.45 -2.49 2.47
C GLN A 18 13.55 -3.27 3.20
N PRO A 19 13.31 -4.55 3.57
CA PRO A 19 14.32 -5.35 4.22
C PRO A 19 15.49 -5.57 3.27
N LEU A 20 16.62 -4.97 3.59
CA LEU A 20 17.86 -5.15 2.86
C LEU A 20 18.43 -6.52 3.24
N PHE A 21 18.75 -7.35 2.25
CA PHE A 21 19.39 -8.67 2.43
C PHE A 21 18.55 -9.78 3.07
N SER A 22 17.22 -9.69 3.00
CA SER A 22 16.36 -10.82 3.40
C SER A 22 16.43 -11.95 2.37
N SER A 23 16.66 -13.19 2.85
CA SER A 23 16.56 -14.40 2.02
C SER A 23 15.11 -14.72 1.63
N GLN A 24 14.13 -14.18 2.37
CA GLN A 24 12.71 -14.46 2.17
C GLN A 24 12.02 -13.42 1.29
N THR A 25 12.55 -12.19 1.23
CA THR A 25 11.93 -11.07 0.52
C THR A 25 12.91 -10.46 -0.48
N LYS A 26 12.54 -10.51 -1.76
CA LYS A 26 13.32 -9.90 -2.84
C LYS A 26 13.29 -8.38 -2.71
N LEU A 27 14.46 -7.76 -2.67
CA LEU A 27 14.60 -6.31 -2.72
C LEU A 27 14.16 -5.80 -4.10
N ILE A 28 13.22 -4.84 -4.12
CA ILE A 28 12.67 -4.29 -5.36
C ILE A 28 13.21 -2.88 -5.56
N TRP A 29 14.15 -2.73 -6.48
CA TRP A 29 14.82 -1.47 -6.78
C TRP A 29 14.01 -0.51 -7.65
N ASN A 30 13.00 -1.01 -8.37
CA ASN A 30 12.15 -0.16 -9.21
C ASN A 30 10.99 0.39 -8.37
N PRO A 31 10.93 1.71 -8.12
CA PRO A 31 9.88 2.30 -7.29
C PRO A 31 8.48 2.15 -7.87
N ARG A 32 8.30 2.14 -9.21
CA ARG A 32 6.97 1.89 -9.80
C ARG A 32 6.49 0.47 -9.54
N THR A 33 7.40 -0.49 -9.67
CA THR A 33 7.12 -1.90 -9.40
C THR A 33 6.76 -2.10 -7.93
N PHE A 34 7.54 -1.51 -7.02
CA PHE A 34 7.25 -1.53 -5.59
C PHE A 34 5.88 -0.93 -5.27
N ALA A 35 5.55 0.24 -5.83
CA ALA A 35 4.26 0.88 -5.59
C ALA A 35 3.07 -0.01 -5.98
N SER A 36 3.18 -0.69 -7.12
CA SER A 36 2.14 -1.60 -7.62
C SER A 36 1.97 -2.80 -6.70
N ILE A 37 3.07 -3.44 -6.30
CA ILE A 37 3.06 -4.59 -5.39
C ILE A 37 2.54 -4.19 -4.00
N TRP A 38 3.01 -3.07 -3.47
CA TRP A 38 2.56 -2.55 -2.18
C TRP A 38 1.05 -2.29 -2.17
N ARG A 39 0.51 -1.77 -3.28
CA ARG A 39 -0.94 -1.53 -3.42
C ARG A 39 -1.72 -2.84 -3.44
N ILE A 40 -1.23 -3.87 -4.15
CA ILE A 40 -1.84 -5.20 -4.16
C ILE A 40 -1.85 -5.80 -2.74
N GLN A 41 -0.70 -5.79 -2.05
CA GLN A 41 -0.60 -6.29 -0.68
C GLN A 41 -1.47 -5.53 0.32
N LEU A 42 -1.68 -4.23 0.10
CA LEU A 42 -2.62 -3.45 0.90
C LEU A 42 -4.05 -3.95 0.68
N LEU A 43 -4.45 -4.14 -0.58
CA LEU A 43 -5.78 -4.65 -0.92
C LEU A 43 -5.99 -6.06 -0.38
N GLU A 44 -5.02 -6.96 -0.50
CA GLU A 44 -5.07 -8.32 0.07
C GLU A 44 -5.27 -8.29 1.59
N ARG A 45 -4.55 -7.41 2.30
CA ARG A 45 -4.73 -7.24 3.76
C ARG A 45 -6.10 -6.70 4.12
N CYS A 46 -6.64 -5.77 3.33
CA CYS A 46 -8.01 -5.28 3.51
C CYS A 46 -9.03 -6.37 3.17
N TRP A 47 -8.77 -7.19 2.17
CA TRP A 47 -9.65 -8.27 1.75
C TRP A 47 -9.77 -9.38 2.80
N HIS A 48 -8.67 -9.66 3.52
CA HIS A 48 -8.67 -10.64 4.61
C HIS A 48 -9.24 -10.09 5.93
N ARG A 49 -9.58 -8.80 5.99
CA ARG A 49 -10.30 -8.24 7.14
C ARG A 49 -11.79 -8.48 6.95
N GLU A 50 -12.46 -8.93 8.00
CA GLU A 50 -13.91 -9.02 8.01
C GLU A 50 -14.50 -7.63 7.76
N CYS A 51 -15.40 -7.53 6.79
CA CYS A 51 -16.09 -6.29 6.48
C CYS A 51 -17.10 -5.99 7.59
N ASP A 52 -16.68 -5.18 8.57
CA ASP A 52 -17.53 -4.66 9.65
C ASP A 52 -18.54 -3.60 9.16
N ALA A 53 -18.65 -3.42 7.85
CA ALA A 53 -19.67 -2.59 7.22
C ALA A 53 -21.03 -3.28 7.41
N LYS A 54 -21.61 -3.13 8.60
CA LYS A 54 -23.03 -3.34 8.83
C LYS A 54 -23.76 -2.42 7.87
N GLY A 55 -24.25 -2.98 6.76
CA GLY A 55 -25.12 -2.26 5.85
C GLY A 55 -26.29 -1.65 6.64
N PRO A 56 -26.87 -0.52 6.18
CA PRO A 56 -28.01 0.06 6.86
C PRO A 56 -29.10 -1.01 7.00
N GLN A 57 -29.40 -1.39 8.24
CA GLN A 57 -30.48 -2.32 8.55
C GLN A 57 -31.78 -1.63 8.10
N GLN A 58 -32.32 -2.07 6.97
CA GLN A 58 -33.63 -1.64 6.52
C GLN A 58 -34.65 -2.34 7.42
N HIS A 59 -35.33 -1.53 8.24
CA HIS A 59 -36.43 -1.95 9.10
C HIS A 59 -37.76 -1.52 8.48
#